data_AF-A0A9D4GUM8-F1
#
_entry.id   AF-A0A9D4GUM8-F1
#
_cell.length_a   1.000
_cell.length_b   1.000
_cell.length_c   1.000
_cell.angle_alpha   90.00
_cell.angle_beta   90.00
_cell.angle_gamma   90.00
#
_symmetry.space_group_name_H-M   'P 1'
#
loop_
_entity.id
_entity.type
_entity.pdbx_description
1 polymer ?
#
loop_
_entity_poly.entity_id
_entity_poly.type
_entity_poly.pdbx_seq_one_letter_code
_entity_poly.pdbx_strand_id
1 'polypeptide(L)'
;MADRIFREEQILFGIRKAAKEDVADILRRLGTIVTVNEVMRKLESTCGNVETKKTILRKFYNCSQQPTESIASFSSKLEDLYDKAVSMGGIKKDDNILKGELYQGLKKELRQQAAYKFETEDDYDVFKIYLRKMESEDREEKSETTKPSKPAVHTSTPEMNEVMSQLKKLNERIDRLKREKVTGQSDNLYIPFISRGARRGQQDHGRGFRPEQRGFREGTRRGPSRPMSSTTFMPTCYHCKQRGHIARKCPN
;
A
#
# COMPACT_ATOMS: atom_id res chain seq x y z
N MET A 1 -21.98 -42.48 -29.75
CA MET A 1 -22.67 -41.54 -28.84
C MET A 1 -23.84 -40.98 -29.62
N ALA A 2 -25.09 -41.24 -29.19
CA ALA A 2 -26.27 -40.82 -29.96
C ALA A 2 -26.47 -39.32 -29.79
N ASP A 3 -26.44 -38.58 -30.90
CA ASP A 3 -26.89 -37.19 -30.94
C ASP A 3 -28.36 -37.13 -30.51
N ARG A 4 -28.60 -36.68 -29.27
CA ARG A 4 -29.94 -36.51 -28.75
C ARG A 4 -30.53 -35.25 -29.36
N ILE A 5 -31.22 -35.41 -30.48
CA ILE A 5 -32.05 -34.38 -31.07
C ILE A 5 -33.26 -34.19 -30.15
N PHE A 6 -33.24 -33.15 -29.32
CA PHE A 6 -34.34 -32.79 -28.45
C PHE A 6 -35.39 -31.98 -29.22
N ARG A 7 -36.67 -32.24 -28.98
CA ARG A 7 -37.75 -31.41 -29.53
C ARG A 7 -37.74 -30.04 -28.84
N GLU A 8 -38.08 -28.97 -29.57
CA GLU A 8 -38.07 -27.59 -29.02
C GLU A 8 -38.89 -27.46 -27.72
N GLU A 9 -40.01 -28.17 -27.63
CA GLU A 9 -40.85 -28.22 -26.43
C GLU A 9 -40.13 -28.80 -25.21
N GLN A 10 -39.30 -29.82 -25.41
CA GLN A 10 -38.50 -30.44 -24.33
C GLN A 10 -37.40 -29.50 -23.86
N ILE A 11 -36.81 -28.73 -24.78
CA ILE A 11 -35.80 -27.71 -24.47
C ILE A 11 -36.44 -26.58 -23.66
N LEU A 12 -37.60 -26.07 -24.09
CA LEU A 12 -38.35 -25.03 -23.36
C LEU A 12 -38.74 -25.48 -21.96
N PHE A 13 -39.23 -26.72 -21.82
CA PHE A 13 -39.57 -27.28 -20.52
C PHE A 13 -38.33 -27.39 -19.62
N GLY A 14 -37.19 -27.84 -20.17
CA GLY A 14 -35.92 -27.90 -19.46
C GLY A 14 -35.44 -26.53 -18.98
N ILE A 15 -35.47 -25.51 -19.85
CA ILE A 15 -35.09 -24.12 -19.52
C ILE A 15 -35.98 -23.58 -18.40
N ARG A 16 -37.31 -23.74 -18.49
CA ARG A 16 -38.25 -23.28 -17.45
C ARG A 16 -38.02 -23.97 -16.11
N LYS A 17 -37.67 -25.26 -16.11
CA LYS A 17 -37.36 -26.02 -14.90
C LYS A 17 -36.02 -25.61 -14.28
N ALA A 18 -35.03 -25.23 -15.10
CA ALA A 18 -33.70 -24.84 -14.66
C ALA A 18 -33.63 -23.38 -14.19
N ALA A 19 -34.46 -22.51 -14.74
CA ALA A 19 -34.53 -21.10 -14.35
C ALA A 19 -35.00 -20.95 -12.89
N LYS A 20 -34.34 -20.06 -12.15
CA LYS A 20 -34.66 -19.74 -10.76
C LYS A 20 -34.89 -18.25 -10.60
N GLU A 21 -35.66 -17.89 -9.57
CA GLU A 21 -35.86 -16.51 -9.11
C GLU A 21 -36.29 -15.56 -10.24
N ASP A 22 -35.62 -14.42 -10.40
CA ASP A 22 -35.95 -13.37 -11.37
C ASP A 22 -36.04 -13.88 -12.80
N VAL A 23 -35.19 -14.85 -13.16
CA VAL A 23 -35.18 -15.47 -14.48
C VAL A 23 -36.46 -16.29 -14.71
N ALA A 24 -36.93 -17.01 -13.70
CA ALA A 24 -38.18 -17.77 -13.78
C ALA A 24 -39.40 -16.85 -13.91
N ASP A 25 -39.36 -15.67 -13.30
CA ASP A 25 -40.43 -14.66 -13.42
C ASP A 25 -40.47 -14.02 -14.80
N ILE A 26 -39.31 -13.76 -15.41
CA ILE A 26 -39.21 -13.31 -16.81
C ILE A 26 -39.81 -14.37 -17.74
N LEU A 27 -39.49 -15.65 -17.52
CA LEU A 27 -40.05 -16.75 -18.32
C LEU A 27 -41.56 -16.94 -18.14
N ARG A 28 -42.09 -16.75 -16.93
CA ARG A 28 -43.53 -16.78 -16.67
C ARG A 28 -44.28 -15.66 -17.42
N ARG A 29 -43.70 -14.46 -17.49
CA ARG A 29 -44.30 -13.31 -18.20
C ARG A 29 -44.31 -13.48 -19.72
N LEU A 30 -43.34 -14.20 -20.27
CA LEU A 30 -43.25 -14.50 -21.70
C LEU A 30 -44.37 -15.44 -22.18
N GLY A 31 -44.90 -16.32 -21.32
CA GLY A 31 -46.01 -17.21 -21.63
C GLY A 31 -45.59 -18.56 -22.25
N THR A 32 -46.57 -19.36 -22.65
CA THR A 32 -46.38 -20.77 -23.06
C THR A 32 -46.03 -20.97 -24.54
N ILE A 33 -46.37 -20.01 -25.41
CA ILE A 33 -46.29 -20.12 -26.89
C ILE A 33 -45.00 -19.50 -27.45
N VAL A 34 -43.93 -19.47 -26.66
CA VAL A 34 -42.68 -18.78 -27.01
C VAL A 34 -41.66 -19.77 -27.54
N THR A 35 -40.99 -19.42 -28.63
CA THR A 35 -39.91 -20.23 -29.22
C THR A 35 -38.65 -20.21 -28.36
N VAL A 36 -37.80 -21.24 -28.48
CA VAL A 36 -36.51 -21.32 -27.76
C VAL A 36 -35.65 -20.08 -28.04
N ASN A 37 -35.60 -19.64 -29.30
CA ASN A 37 -34.79 -18.49 -29.70
C ASN A 37 -35.27 -17.18 -29.06
N GLU A 38 -36.57 -17.00 -28.91
CA GLU A 38 -37.13 -15.81 -28.29
C GLU A 38 -36.89 -15.78 -26.77
N VAL A 39 -36.96 -16.94 -26.12
CA VAL A 39 -36.55 -17.11 -24.72
C VAL A 39 -35.06 -16.78 -24.57
N MET A 40 -34.19 -17.37 -25.39
CA MET A 40 -32.74 -17.14 -25.34
C MET A 40 -32.40 -15.67 -25.58
N ARG A 41 -33.01 -15.03 -26.59
CA ARG A 41 -32.84 -13.61 -26.86
C ARG A 41 -33.27 -12.73 -25.68
N LYS A 42 -34.37 -13.08 -25.00
CA LYS A 42 -34.81 -12.30 -23.83
C LYS A 42 -33.87 -12.51 -22.64
N LEU A 43 -33.38 -13.73 -22.43
CA LEU A 43 -32.38 -14.05 -21.42
C LEU A 43 -31.05 -13.34 -21.70
N GLU A 44 -30.59 -13.29 -22.94
CA GLU A 44 -29.43 -12.50 -23.35
C GLU A 44 -29.67 -11.01 -23.14
N SER A 45 -30.88 -10.52 -23.37
CA SER A 45 -31.21 -9.10 -23.13
C SER A 45 -31.24 -8.73 -21.64
N THR A 46 -31.64 -9.63 -20.74
CA THR A 46 -31.80 -9.33 -19.30
C THR A 46 -30.61 -9.79 -18.47
N CYS A 47 -29.97 -10.87 -18.88
CA CYS A 47 -28.90 -11.57 -18.16
C CYS A 47 -27.63 -11.72 -19.00
N GLY A 48 -27.63 -11.27 -20.25
CA GLY A 48 -26.45 -11.32 -21.10
C GLY A 48 -25.38 -10.35 -20.64
N ASN A 49 -24.16 -10.61 -21.08
CA ASN A 49 -23.00 -9.84 -20.67
C ASN A 49 -23.09 -8.42 -21.24
N VAL A 50 -23.39 -7.43 -20.40
CA VAL A 50 -23.44 -6.00 -20.75
C VAL A 50 -22.03 -5.41 -20.92
N GLU A 51 -20.99 -6.21 -20.67
CA GLU A 51 -19.61 -5.76 -20.76
C GLU A 51 -19.19 -5.46 -22.20
N THR A 52 -19.04 -4.18 -22.50
CA THR A 52 -18.41 -3.68 -23.73
C THR A 52 -16.90 -3.96 -23.74
N LYS A 53 -16.31 -3.97 -24.94
CA LYS A 53 -14.84 -4.00 -25.13
C LYS A 53 -14.09 -3.02 -24.23
N LYS A 54 -14.57 -1.78 -24.13
CA LYS A 54 -13.96 -0.74 -23.30
C LYS A 54 -14.04 -1.07 -21.80
N THR A 55 -15.15 -1.63 -21.32
CA THR A 55 -15.31 -1.97 -19.91
C THR A 55 -14.44 -3.16 -19.50
N ILE A 56 -14.28 -4.17 -20.35
CA ILE A 56 -13.41 -5.32 -20.04
C ILE A 56 -11.94 -4.89 -20.05
N LEU A 57 -11.51 -4.12 -21.06
CA LEU A 57 -10.16 -3.58 -21.08
C LEU A 57 -9.86 -2.73 -19.84
N ARG A 58 -10.81 -1.88 -19.43
CA ARG A 58 -10.67 -1.10 -18.20
C ARG A 58 -10.52 -2.00 -16.96
N LYS A 59 -11.31 -3.07 -16.87
CA LYS A 59 -11.20 -4.03 -15.76
C LYS A 59 -9.88 -4.80 -15.78
N PHE A 60 -9.37 -5.13 -16.97
CA PHE A 60 -8.11 -5.83 -17.17
C PHE A 60 -6.92 -4.98 -16.70
N TYR A 61 -6.75 -3.76 -17.23
CA TYR A 61 -5.64 -2.86 -16.88
C TYR A 61 -5.69 -2.29 -15.44
N ASN A 62 -6.87 -2.32 -14.80
CA ASN A 62 -7.03 -1.90 -13.41
C ASN A 62 -7.10 -3.10 -12.45
N CYS A 63 -6.89 -4.31 -12.94
CA CYS A 63 -6.95 -5.51 -12.12
C CYS A 63 -5.77 -5.51 -11.14
N SER A 64 -6.08 -5.62 -9.86
CA SER A 64 -5.07 -5.68 -8.80
C SER A 64 -5.45 -6.73 -7.76
N GLN A 65 -4.43 -7.40 -7.25
CA GLN A 65 -4.54 -8.45 -6.27
C GLN A 65 -5.06 -7.88 -4.94
N GLN A 66 -6.16 -8.43 -4.44
CA GLN A 66 -6.70 -8.02 -3.14
C GLN A 66 -5.79 -8.48 -2.00
N PRO A 67 -5.73 -7.76 -0.85
CA PRO A 67 -4.80 -8.06 0.25
C PRO A 67 -4.94 -9.48 0.81
N THR A 68 -6.16 -10.03 0.80
CA THR A 68 -6.49 -11.38 1.30
C THR A 68 -6.58 -12.43 0.19
N GLU A 69 -6.40 -12.04 -1.06
CA GLU A 69 -6.56 -12.93 -2.20
C GLU A 69 -5.27 -13.68 -2.53
N SER A 70 -5.43 -14.96 -2.88
CA SER A 70 -4.34 -15.82 -3.34
C SER A 70 -3.90 -15.50 -4.76
N ILE A 71 -2.65 -15.78 -5.11
CA ILE A 71 -2.15 -15.57 -6.47
C ILE A 71 -2.90 -16.44 -7.47
N ALA A 72 -3.29 -17.66 -7.08
CA ALA A 72 -4.08 -18.55 -7.93
C ALA A 72 -5.43 -17.91 -8.31
N SER A 73 -6.18 -17.40 -7.33
CA SER A 73 -7.46 -16.74 -7.57
C SER A 73 -7.32 -15.47 -8.41
N PHE A 74 -6.29 -14.66 -8.13
CA PHE A 74 -6.02 -13.44 -8.89
C PHE A 74 -5.64 -13.75 -10.35
N SER A 75 -4.73 -14.72 -10.58
CA SER A 75 -4.32 -15.14 -11.92
C SER A 75 -5.50 -15.63 -12.76
N SER A 76 -6.37 -16.48 -12.19
CA SER A 76 -7.55 -16.99 -12.90
C SER A 76 -8.54 -15.87 -13.26
N LYS A 77 -8.76 -14.90 -12.36
CA LYS A 77 -9.59 -13.72 -12.68
C LYS A 77 -8.99 -12.86 -13.80
N LEU A 78 -7.66 -12.71 -13.80
CA LEU A 78 -6.96 -11.95 -14.84
C LEU A 78 -7.03 -12.66 -16.19
N GLU A 79 -6.80 -13.98 -16.21
CA GLU A 79 -6.95 -14.86 -17.38
C GLU A 79 -8.37 -14.78 -17.95
N ASP A 80 -9.41 -14.88 -17.10
CA ASP A 80 -10.80 -14.76 -17.54
C ASP A 80 -11.09 -13.40 -18.20
N LEU A 81 -10.53 -12.31 -17.65
CA LEU A 81 -10.69 -10.97 -18.24
C LEU A 81 -9.92 -10.82 -19.55
N TYR A 82 -8.75 -11.44 -19.64
CA TYR A 82 -7.93 -11.46 -20.84
C TYR A 82 -8.60 -12.23 -21.97
N ASP A 83 -9.09 -13.44 -21.71
CA ASP A 83 -9.79 -14.27 -22.70
C ASP A 83 -11.06 -13.58 -23.21
N LYS A 84 -11.79 -12.91 -22.32
CA LYS A 84 -12.93 -12.06 -22.71
C LYS A 84 -12.48 -10.89 -23.59
N ALA A 85 -11.36 -10.25 -23.27
CA ALA A 85 -10.82 -9.15 -24.07
C ALA A 85 -10.37 -9.63 -25.45
N VAL A 86 -9.72 -10.79 -25.56
CA VAL A 86 -9.32 -11.41 -26.83
C VAL A 86 -10.54 -11.80 -27.66
N SER A 87 -11.55 -12.43 -27.04
CA SER A 87 -12.79 -12.86 -27.70
C SER A 87 -13.55 -11.69 -28.33
N MET A 88 -13.50 -10.51 -27.71
CA MET A 88 -14.09 -9.28 -28.26
C MET A 88 -13.17 -8.52 -29.23
N GLY A 89 -12.01 -9.09 -29.61
CA GLY A 89 -11.02 -8.45 -30.47
C GLY A 89 -10.40 -7.20 -29.83
N GLY A 90 -10.36 -7.16 -28.49
CA GLY A 90 -9.83 -6.07 -27.68
C GLY A 90 -8.32 -5.95 -27.71
N ILE A 91 -7.65 -7.09 -27.61
CA ILE A 91 -6.19 -7.25 -27.53
C ILE A 91 -5.82 -8.43 -28.43
N LYS A 92 -4.61 -8.40 -28.99
CA LYS A 92 -4.02 -9.59 -29.63
C LYS A 92 -3.61 -10.60 -28.55
N LYS A 93 -3.70 -11.89 -28.87
CA LYS A 93 -3.22 -12.94 -27.99
C LYS A 93 -1.69 -12.89 -27.96
N ASP A 94 -1.16 -12.35 -26.87
CA ASP A 94 0.23 -12.22 -26.51
C ASP A 94 0.37 -12.40 -24.99
N ASP A 95 1.14 -13.41 -24.59
CA ASP A 95 1.32 -13.82 -23.20
C ASP A 95 2.17 -12.81 -22.41
N ASN A 96 2.97 -11.99 -23.11
CA ASN A 96 3.75 -10.93 -22.49
C ASN A 96 2.87 -9.83 -21.90
N ILE A 97 1.74 -9.52 -22.55
CA ILE A 97 0.77 -8.55 -22.04
C ILE A 97 0.14 -9.08 -20.76
N LEU A 98 -0.25 -10.36 -20.75
CA LEU A 98 -0.83 -11.01 -19.58
C LEU A 98 0.18 -11.07 -18.42
N LYS A 99 1.44 -11.40 -18.71
CA LYS A 99 2.54 -11.41 -17.73
C LYS A 99 2.81 -10.02 -17.15
N GLY A 100 2.84 -8.99 -18.00
CA GLY A 100 3.04 -7.59 -17.60
C GLY A 100 1.96 -7.10 -16.65
N GLU A 101 0.69 -7.34 -17.00
CA GLU A 101 -0.44 -6.98 -16.15
C GLU A 101 -0.49 -7.79 -14.85
N LEU A 102 -0.15 -9.08 -14.91
CA LEU A 102 -0.03 -9.90 -13.71
C LEU A 102 0.99 -9.29 -12.75
N TYR A 103 2.18 -8.93 -13.24
CA TYR A 103 3.22 -8.29 -12.43
C TYR A 103 2.81 -6.91 -11.90
N GLN A 104 2.13 -6.10 -12.70
CA GLN A 104 1.67 -4.77 -12.31
C GLN A 104 0.59 -4.83 -11.23
N GLY A 105 -0.30 -5.82 -11.30
CA GLY A 105 -1.40 -6.03 -10.38
C GLY A 105 -1.04 -6.77 -9.09
N LEU A 106 0.17 -7.33 -8.95
CA LEU A 106 0.62 -8.00 -7.73
C LEU A 106 0.69 -7.08 -6.51
N LYS A 107 0.55 -7.67 -5.31
CA LYS A 107 0.86 -7.00 -4.05
C LYS A 107 2.30 -6.47 -4.05
N LYS A 108 2.50 -5.32 -3.41
CA LYS A 108 3.82 -4.65 -3.36
C LYS A 108 4.95 -5.55 -2.83
N GLU A 109 4.68 -6.36 -1.80
CA GLU A 109 5.63 -7.31 -1.20
C GLU A 109 6.12 -8.31 -2.25
N LEU A 110 5.18 -9.06 -2.84
CA LEU A 110 5.45 -10.05 -3.89
C LEU A 110 6.05 -9.44 -5.15
N ARG A 111 5.62 -8.24 -5.54
CA ARG A 111 6.14 -7.54 -6.72
C ARG A 111 7.62 -7.21 -6.58
N GLN A 112 8.06 -6.79 -5.38
CA GLN A 112 9.47 -6.49 -5.13
C GLN A 112 10.34 -7.76 -5.18
N GLN A 113 9.85 -8.86 -4.61
CA GLN A 113 10.54 -10.15 -4.65
C GLN A 113 10.55 -10.77 -6.06
N ALA A 114 9.51 -10.53 -6.87
CA ALA A 114 9.36 -11.08 -8.21
C ALA A 114 10.12 -10.30 -9.30
N ALA A 115 10.66 -9.11 -9.01
CA ALA A 115 11.23 -8.21 -10.01
C ALA A 115 12.32 -8.87 -10.88
N TYR A 116 13.25 -9.59 -10.25
CA TYR A 116 14.32 -10.29 -10.97
C TYR A 116 13.79 -11.40 -11.88
N LYS A 117 12.80 -12.16 -11.41
CA LYS A 117 12.21 -13.26 -12.18
C LYS A 117 11.31 -12.77 -13.30
N PHE A 118 10.67 -11.62 -13.14
CA PHE A 118 9.91 -10.99 -14.21
C PHE A 118 10.80 -10.67 -15.43
N GLU A 119 12.04 -10.24 -15.22
CA GLU A 119 12.99 -9.93 -16.29
C GLU A 119 13.67 -11.18 -16.88
N THR A 120 13.72 -12.28 -16.13
CA THR A 120 14.45 -13.49 -16.53
C THR A 120 13.57 -14.51 -17.25
N GLU A 121 12.29 -14.63 -16.87
CA GLU A 121 11.40 -15.70 -17.33
C GLU A 121 10.40 -15.17 -18.35
N ASP A 122 10.46 -15.56 -19.63
CA ASP A 122 9.50 -15.09 -20.65
C ASP A 122 8.16 -15.84 -20.60
N ASP A 123 8.14 -17.05 -20.06
CA ASP A 123 6.95 -17.90 -19.98
C ASP A 123 6.04 -17.50 -18.82
N TYR A 124 4.77 -17.24 -19.14
CA TYR A 124 3.73 -16.87 -18.18
C TYR A 124 3.48 -17.95 -17.13
N ASP A 125 3.40 -19.21 -17.53
CA ASP A 125 3.07 -20.31 -16.62
C ASP A 125 4.21 -20.58 -15.64
N VAL A 126 5.46 -20.48 -16.10
CA VAL A 126 6.66 -20.57 -15.26
C VAL A 126 6.69 -19.44 -14.24
N PHE A 127 6.41 -18.20 -14.68
CA PHE A 127 6.34 -17.04 -13.79
C PHE A 127 5.22 -17.20 -12.74
N LYS A 128 4.05 -17.72 -13.14
CA LYS A 128 2.91 -17.99 -12.23
C LYS A 128 3.25 -19.07 -11.19
N ILE A 129 3.96 -20.13 -11.57
CA ILE A 129 4.43 -21.16 -10.63
C ILE A 129 5.40 -20.54 -9.61
N TYR A 130 6.36 -19.72 -10.08
CA TYR A 130 7.30 -19.03 -9.20
C TYR A 130 6.58 -18.13 -8.19
N LEU A 131 5.60 -17.35 -8.65
CA LEU A 131 4.79 -16.50 -7.78
C LEU A 131 4.07 -17.31 -6.68
N ARG A 132 3.48 -18.45 -7.04
CA ARG A 132 2.84 -19.36 -6.06
C ARG A 132 3.84 -19.90 -5.03
N LYS A 133 5.07 -20.19 -5.46
CA LYS A 133 6.15 -20.63 -4.56
C LYS A 133 6.51 -19.54 -3.56
N MET A 134 6.66 -18.29 -4.01
CA MET A 134 6.92 -17.17 -3.10
C MET A 134 5.75 -16.90 -2.14
N GLU A 135 4.50 -17.06 -2.58
CA GLU A 135 3.34 -16.94 -1.69
C GLU A 135 3.33 -18.00 -0.58
N SER A 136 3.77 -19.23 -0.88
CA SER A 136 3.97 -20.25 0.16
C SER A 136 5.10 -19.89 1.12
N GLU A 137 6.22 -19.37 0.63
CA GLU A 137 7.37 -18.97 1.47
C GLU A 137 6.98 -17.79 2.41
N ASP A 138 6.32 -16.75 1.89
CA ASP A 138 5.81 -15.63 2.69
C ASP A 138 4.77 -16.08 3.74
N ARG A 139 3.94 -17.07 3.40
CA ARG A 139 2.95 -17.65 4.32
C ARG A 139 3.63 -18.48 5.40
N GLU A 140 4.68 -19.22 5.05
CA GLU A 140 5.50 -19.97 6.00
C GLU A 140 6.23 -19.01 6.96
N GLU A 141 6.89 -17.97 6.47
CA GLU A 141 7.53 -16.93 7.31
C GLU A 141 6.53 -16.23 8.24
N LYS A 142 5.34 -15.89 7.75
CA LYS A 142 4.25 -15.35 8.58
C LYS A 142 3.75 -16.38 9.60
N SER A 143 3.71 -17.68 9.27
CA SER A 143 3.31 -18.73 10.21
C SER A 143 4.35 -19.04 11.27
N GLU A 144 5.65 -18.88 10.96
CA GLU A 144 6.72 -19.04 11.95
C GLU A 144 6.79 -17.88 12.94
N THR A 145 6.49 -16.67 12.48
CA THR A 145 6.36 -15.48 13.34
C THR A 145 5.02 -15.42 14.09
N THR A 146 4.00 -16.17 13.66
CA THR A 146 2.71 -16.33 14.35
C THR A 146 2.48 -17.74 14.91
N LYS A 147 3.54 -18.50 15.23
CA LYS A 147 3.38 -19.57 16.23
C LYS A 147 2.99 -18.89 17.55
N PRO A 148 1.75 -19.05 18.07
CA PRO A 148 1.51 -18.71 19.46
C PRO A 148 2.40 -19.65 20.27
N SER A 149 3.42 -19.09 20.90
CA SER A 149 4.18 -19.77 21.93
C SER A 149 3.20 -20.43 22.89
N LYS A 150 3.19 -21.77 22.89
CA LYS A 150 2.49 -22.55 23.92
C LYS A 150 3.01 -22.04 25.27
N PRO A 151 2.15 -21.59 26.22
CA PRO A 151 2.62 -21.24 27.54
C PRO A 151 2.95 -22.56 28.26
N ALA A 152 4.23 -22.86 28.40
CA ALA A 152 4.68 -23.97 29.22
C ALA A 152 5.94 -23.55 29.98
N VAL A 153 5.74 -23.39 31.29
CA VAL A 153 6.74 -23.40 32.37
C VAL A 153 7.55 -22.11 32.52
N HIS A 154 7.06 -21.25 33.42
CA HIS A 154 7.91 -20.35 34.18
C HIS A 154 8.99 -21.17 34.91
N THR A 155 10.20 -21.22 34.37
CA THR A 155 11.40 -21.26 35.22
C THR A 155 11.85 -19.83 35.39
N SER A 156 11.42 -19.22 36.49
CA SER A 156 11.96 -17.96 36.98
C SER A 156 13.46 -18.13 37.21
N THR A 157 14.30 -17.60 36.31
CA THR A 157 15.69 -17.34 36.64
C THR A 157 15.70 -16.35 37.81
N PRO A 158 16.31 -16.69 38.97
CA PRO A 158 16.29 -15.85 40.17
C PRO A 158 16.93 -14.47 39.95
N GLU A 159 17.81 -14.36 38.95
CA GLU A 159 18.55 -13.13 38.63
C GLU A 159 17.66 -12.01 38.07
N MET A 160 16.64 -12.31 37.26
CA MET A 160 15.77 -11.28 36.66
C MET A 160 14.77 -10.66 37.66
N ASN A 161 14.36 -11.43 38.66
CA ASN A 161 13.53 -10.91 39.76
C ASN A 161 14.34 -9.99 40.66
N GLU A 162 15.63 -10.30 40.85
CA GLU A 162 16.55 -9.48 41.63
C GLU A 162 16.89 -8.16 40.92
N VAL A 163 17.13 -8.19 39.61
CA VAL A 163 17.34 -6.98 38.79
C VAL A 163 16.10 -6.08 38.78
N MET A 164 14.90 -6.66 38.67
CA MET A 164 13.64 -5.90 38.76
C MET A 164 13.40 -5.31 40.15
N SER A 165 13.81 -6.01 41.21
CA SER A 165 13.81 -5.52 42.59
C SER A 165 14.76 -4.33 42.77
N GLN A 166 15.97 -4.42 42.20
CA GLN A 166 16.97 -3.35 42.26
C GLN A 166 16.52 -2.11 41.47
N LEU A 167 15.88 -2.28 40.31
CA LEU A 167 15.30 -1.18 39.53
C LEU A 167 14.18 -0.46 40.27
N LYS A 168 13.31 -1.19 40.97
CA LYS A 168 12.27 -0.58 41.83
C LYS A 168 12.88 0.22 42.98
N LYS A 169 13.88 -0.34 43.68
CA LYS A 169 14.61 0.37 44.76
C LYS A 169 15.33 1.63 44.26
N LEU A 170 15.85 1.61 43.04
CA LEU A 170 16.48 2.80 42.42
C LEU A 170 15.45 3.89 42.12
N ASN A 171 14.29 3.54 41.56
CA ASN A 171 13.23 4.51 41.31
C ASN A 171 12.69 5.15 42.60
N GLU A 172 12.50 4.37 43.66
CA GLU A 172 12.08 4.89 44.97
C GLU A 172 13.12 5.84 45.57
N ARG A 173 14.42 5.57 45.36
CA ARG A 173 15.51 6.42 45.85
C ARG A 173 15.61 7.73 45.07
N ILE A 174 15.35 7.70 43.77
CA ILE A 174 15.25 8.89 42.90
C ILE A 174 14.06 9.76 43.34
N ASP A 175 12.91 9.17 43.65
CA ASP A 175 11.73 9.91 44.09
C ASP A 175 11.87 10.47 45.51
N ARG A 176 12.70 9.84 46.36
CA ARG A 176 13.07 10.38 47.68
C ARG A 176 14.01 11.58 47.55
N LEU A 177 15.03 11.48 46.70
CA LEU A 177 15.97 12.58 46.40
C LEU A 177 15.29 13.78 45.72
N LYS A 178 14.28 13.54 44.87
CA LYS A 178 13.47 14.61 44.28
C LYS A 178 12.61 15.32 45.34
N ARG A 179 12.12 14.59 46.35
CA ARG A 179 11.32 15.17 47.45
C ARG A 179 12.18 15.95 48.44
N GLU A 180 13.40 15.50 48.72
CA GLU A 180 14.36 16.18 49.61
C GLU A 180 14.88 17.52 49.04
N LYS A 181 14.91 17.69 47.70
CA LYS A 181 15.30 18.97 47.06
C LYS A 181 14.23 20.06 47.07
N VAL A 182 13.00 19.78 47.52
CA VAL A 182 11.89 20.75 47.52
C VAL A 182 11.79 21.51 48.86
N THR A 183 12.52 21.09 49.89
CA THR A 183 12.52 21.73 51.22
C THR A 183 13.92 22.22 51.60
N GLY A 184 14.35 23.35 51.02
CA GLY A 184 15.64 23.97 51.37
C GLY A 184 15.99 25.24 50.58
N GLN A 185 15.52 26.38 51.12
CA GLN A 185 16.06 27.75 50.99
C GLN A 185 15.81 28.61 49.72
N SER A 186 15.27 29.80 50.02
CA SER A 186 15.19 31.08 49.29
C SER A 186 16.59 31.63 48.94
N ASP A 187 16.84 32.65 48.10
CA ASP A 187 16.20 33.91 47.77
C ASP A 187 16.77 34.43 46.44
N ASN A 188 15.94 35.08 45.60
CA ASN A 188 16.15 36.48 45.15
C ASN A 188 15.20 36.84 44.02
N LEU A 189 14.21 37.66 44.38
CA LEU A 189 13.35 38.44 43.48
C LEU A 189 14.13 39.68 43.02
N TYR A 190 14.25 39.87 41.70
CA TYR A 190 14.47 41.20 41.12
C TYR A 190 13.62 41.36 39.86
N ILE A 191 12.54 42.13 39.99
CA ILE A 191 11.84 42.84 38.90
C ILE A 191 11.87 44.31 39.32
N PRO A 192 12.40 45.23 38.49
CA PRO A 192 11.54 46.21 37.81
C PRO A 192 12.13 46.59 36.42
N PHE A 193 11.55 47.39 35.51
CA PHE A 193 10.45 48.34 35.52
C PHE A 193 9.99 48.58 34.06
N ILE A 194 8.70 48.90 33.88
CA ILE A 194 8.07 49.31 32.62
C ILE A 194 8.03 50.85 32.57
N SER A 195 8.35 51.47 31.43
CA SER A 195 7.76 52.75 30.98
C SER A 195 8.01 52.91 29.47
N ARG A 196 7.01 52.76 28.59
CA ARG A 196 5.81 53.57 28.30
C ARG A 196 6.05 54.62 27.20
N GLY A 197 5.23 54.54 26.14
CA GLY A 197 4.95 55.60 25.15
C GLY A 197 5.26 55.14 23.72
N ALA A 198 4.31 54.67 22.90
CA ALA A 198 3.23 55.42 22.21
C ALA A 198 3.80 56.54 21.31
N ARG A 199 3.35 56.82 20.09
CA ARG A 199 2.34 56.32 19.15
C ARG A 199 2.53 57.20 17.88
N ARG A 200 2.12 56.66 16.72
CA ARG A 200 1.49 57.37 15.58
C ARG A 200 2.30 58.30 14.66
N GLY A 201 2.05 58.06 13.36
CA GLY A 201 2.03 59.05 12.27
C GLY A 201 3.39 59.32 11.64
N GLN A 202 3.55 59.57 10.36
CA GLN A 202 2.60 59.86 9.29
C GLN A 202 3.37 59.76 7.95
N GLN A 203 2.61 59.54 6.89
CA GLN A 203 2.93 59.63 5.46
C GLN A 203 3.89 60.78 5.08
N ASP A 204 4.83 60.54 4.16
CA ASP A 204 4.87 61.20 2.84
C ASP A 204 6.01 60.66 1.94
N HIS A 205 5.68 60.14 0.76
CA HIS A 205 5.87 60.75 -0.58
C HIS A 205 7.32 60.94 -1.05
N GLY A 206 7.73 60.11 -2.02
CA GLY A 206 8.96 60.32 -2.78
C GLY A 206 9.09 59.33 -3.94
N ARG A 207 8.75 59.79 -5.15
CA ARG A 207 8.70 59.04 -6.41
C ARG A 207 10.10 58.68 -6.95
N GLY A 208 10.17 57.48 -7.56
CA GLY A 208 10.78 57.25 -8.87
C GLY A 208 12.31 57.13 -8.98
N PHE A 209 12.80 55.92 -9.29
CA PHE A 209 13.51 55.63 -10.55
C PHE A 209 13.76 54.12 -10.68
N ARG A 210 13.31 53.54 -11.80
CA ARG A 210 13.77 52.27 -12.40
C ARG A 210 14.60 52.66 -13.64
N PRO A 211 15.60 51.87 -14.08
CA PRO A 211 15.30 50.55 -14.66
C PRO A 211 16.34 49.44 -14.44
N GLU A 212 15.92 48.22 -14.79
CA GLU A 212 16.65 47.06 -15.34
C GLU A 212 18.08 46.72 -14.80
N GLN A 213 18.44 45.51 -14.35
CA GLN A 213 18.14 44.16 -14.82
C GLN A 213 18.49 43.13 -13.74
N ARG A 214 17.63 42.12 -13.52
CA ARG A 214 17.96 40.69 -13.30
C ARG A 214 16.68 39.94 -12.91
N GLY A 215 15.95 39.49 -13.92
CA GLY A 215 14.90 38.49 -13.75
C GLY A 215 15.49 37.10 -13.83
N PHE A 216 15.49 36.37 -12.71
CA PHE A 216 15.33 34.92 -12.68
C PHE A 216 14.78 34.54 -11.29
N ARG A 217 13.46 34.31 -11.21
CA ARG A 217 12.82 33.65 -10.06
C ARG A 217 11.69 32.75 -10.54
N GLU A 218 11.96 31.46 -10.45
CA GLU A 218 11.04 30.34 -10.33
C GLU A 218 11.87 29.30 -9.54
N GLY A 219 11.53 28.74 -8.39
CA GLY A 219 10.32 28.72 -7.60
C GLY A 219 10.37 27.41 -6.82
N THR A 220 11.00 27.37 -5.62
CA THR A 220 10.85 26.20 -4.73
C THR A 220 10.89 26.60 -3.26
N ARG A 221 9.80 26.25 -2.60
CA ARG A 221 9.57 26.27 -1.15
C ARG A 221 10.66 25.48 -0.43
N ARG A 222 11.31 26.08 0.57
CA ARG A 222 12.00 25.33 1.64
C ARG A 222 11.51 25.87 2.98
N GLY A 223 11.06 24.94 3.82
CA GLY A 223 10.51 25.18 5.15
C GLY A 223 11.52 25.78 6.15
N PRO A 224 11.11 25.94 7.42
CA PRO A 224 11.86 26.70 8.40
C PRO A 224 13.25 26.07 8.65
N SER A 225 14.28 26.89 8.50
CA SER A 225 15.66 26.56 8.77
C SER A 225 15.82 26.02 10.19
N ARG A 226 16.25 24.76 10.30
CA ARG A 226 16.75 24.23 11.58
C ARG A 226 18.00 25.03 11.98
N PRO A 227 18.16 25.41 13.26
CA PRO A 227 19.37 26.06 13.72
C PRO A 227 20.55 25.11 13.50
N MET A 228 21.53 25.53 12.69
CA MET A 228 22.78 24.80 12.55
C MET A 228 23.57 24.96 13.85
N SER A 229 23.62 23.88 14.63
CA SER A 229 24.64 23.67 15.66
C SER A 229 25.99 23.61 14.95
N SER A 230 26.67 24.75 14.84
CA SER A 230 28.05 24.83 14.36
C SER A 230 29.08 24.54 15.44
N THR A 231 28.65 24.28 16.68
CA THR A 231 29.54 24.17 17.85
C THR A 231 29.64 22.78 18.46
N THR A 232 28.82 21.80 18.06
CA THR A 232 28.80 20.48 18.75
C THR A 232 29.37 19.32 17.95
N PHE A 233 29.51 19.42 16.62
CA PHE A 233 30.05 18.34 15.79
C PHE A 233 31.37 18.73 15.12
N MET A 234 32.49 18.53 15.83
CA MET A 234 33.83 18.58 15.23
C MET A 234 34.29 17.15 14.91
N PRO A 235 34.23 16.71 13.64
CA PRO A 235 34.67 15.36 13.29
C PRO A 235 36.17 15.19 13.56
N THR A 236 36.55 14.01 14.05
CA THR A 236 37.94 13.58 14.21
C THR A 236 38.40 12.81 12.98
N CYS A 237 39.60 13.11 12.50
CA CYS A 237 40.20 12.44 11.35
C CYS A 237 40.67 11.04 11.73
N TYR A 238 40.25 10.00 11.00
CA TYR A 238 40.68 8.62 11.24
C TYR A 238 42.16 8.36 10.87
N HIS A 239 42.78 9.25 10.09
CA HIS A 239 44.17 9.11 9.65
C HIS A 239 45.16 9.74 10.65
N CYS A 240 44.97 11.03 11.01
CA CYS A 240 45.88 11.77 11.90
C CYS A 240 45.33 12.02 13.32
N LYS A 241 44.09 11.57 13.61
CA LYS A 241 43.38 11.76 14.89
C LYS A 241 43.12 13.22 15.30
N GLN A 242 43.38 14.19 14.43
CA GLN A 242 43.11 15.61 14.69
C GLN A 242 41.63 15.96 14.47
N ARG A 243 41.12 16.95 15.21
CA ARG A 243 39.73 17.44 15.12
C ARG A 243 39.59 18.45 13.97
N GLY A 244 38.38 18.57 13.42
CA GLY A 244 38.02 19.60 12.45
C GLY A 244 38.03 19.15 10.98
N HIS A 245 38.43 17.91 10.69
CA HIS A 245 38.35 17.32 9.35
C HIS A 245 38.17 15.80 9.39
N ILE A 246 37.70 15.23 8.26
CA ILE A 246 37.59 13.78 8.03
C ILE A 246 38.78 13.31 7.18
N ALA A 247 39.10 12.02 7.18
CA ALA A 247 40.29 11.44 6.52
C ALA A 247 40.49 11.87 5.05
N ARG A 248 39.39 12.11 4.31
CA ARG A 248 39.45 12.59 2.91
C ARG A 248 40.03 14.01 2.75
N LYS A 249 40.06 14.81 3.82
CA LYS A 249 40.56 16.19 3.85
C LYS A 249 41.79 16.32 4.76
N CYS A 250 42.50 15.23 5.01
CA CYS A 250 43.73 15.28 5.80
C CYS A 250 44.82 16.00 4.97
N PRO A 251 45.41 17.11 5.45
CA PRO A 251 46.70 17.53 4.93
C PRO A 251 47.70 16.44 5.34
N ASN A 252 48.44 15.91 4.37
CA ASN A 252 49.33 14.74 4.49
C ASN A 252 50.00 14.57 5.87
#